data_AF-A0A257RLQ2-F1
#
_entry.id   AF-A0A257RLQ2-F1
#
_cell.length_a   1.000
_cell.length_b   1.000
_cell.length_c   1.000
_cell.angle_alpha   90.00
_cell.angle_beta   90.00
_cell.angle_gamma   90.00
#
_symmetry.space_group_name_H-M   'P 1'
#
loop_
_entity.id
_entity.type
_entity.pdbx_description
1 polymer ?
#
loop_
_entity_poly.entity_id
_entity_poly.type
_entity_poly.pdbx_seq_one_letter_code
_entity_poly.pdbx_strand_id
1 'polypeptide(L)' 'MIMTGLLILTSLAFAWSMGAHYTGACMGMPYATGSIDRTSALRLMAIATLIGAAMFSHGVLVHVGHGILKGGL' A
#
# COMPACT_ATOMS: atom_id res chain seq x y z
N MET A 1 8.64 -23.84 3.22
CA MET A 1 7.54 -23.42 4.11
C MET A 1 7.93 -22.27 5.04
N ILE A 2 9.00 -22.38 5.84
CA ILE A 2 9.47 -21.30 6.73
C ILE A 2 9.78 -20.00 5.97
N MET A 3 10.59 -20.07 4.91
CA MET A 3 10.94 -18.90 4.09
C MET A 3 9.71 -18.19 3.50
N THR A 4 8.78 -18.95 2.91
CA THR A 4 7.53 -18.40 2.35
C THR A 4 6.69 -17.72 3.43
N GLY A 5 6.58 -18.32 4.61
CA GLY A 5 5.89 -17.71 5.75
C GLY A 5 6.52 -16.38 6.17
N LEU A 6 7.86 -16.31 6.25
CA LEU A 6 8.57 -15.07 6.55
C LEU A 6 8.34 -14.00 5.48
N LEU A 7 8.37 -14.36 4.19
CA LEU A 7 8.13 -13.41 3.11
C LEU A 7 6.70 -12.85 3.13
N ILE A 8 5.70 -13.68 3.45
CA ILE A 8 4.32 -13.24 3.62
C ILE A 8 4.22 -12.25 4.78
N LEU A 9 4.79 -12.60 5.95
CA LEU A 9 4.75 -11.73 7.13
C LEU A 9 5.44 -10.38 6.87
N THR A 10 6.62 -10.39 6.25
CA THR A 10 7.34 -9.17 5.89
C THR A 10 6.55 -8.32 4.88
N SER A 11 5.91 -8.96 3.89
CA SER A 11 5.07 -8.26 2.92
C SER A 11 3.85 -7.59 3.57
N LEU A 12 3.21 -8.27 4.52
CA LEU A 12 2.09 -7.71 5.28
C LEU A 12 2.53 -6.53 6.16
N ALA A 13 3.67 -6.65 6.85
CA ALA A 13 4.23 -5.57 7.65
C ALA A 13 4.60 -4.34 6.79
N PHE A 14 5.19 -4.58 5.61
CA PHE A 14 5.49 -3.53 4.65
C PHE A 14 4.22 -2.84 4.12
N ALA A 15 3.20 -3.62 3.75
CA ALA A 15 1.92 -3.09 3.30
C ALA A 15 1.24 -2.23 4.37
N TRP A 16 1.29 -2.65 5.64
CA TRP A 16 0.77 -1.88 6.76
C TRP A 16 1.49 -0.54 6.93
N SER A 17 2.82 -0.55 6.92
CA SER A 17 3.63 0.67 7.05
C SER A 17 3.37 1.66 5.91
N MET A 18 3.33 1.17 4.67
CA MET A 18 3.02 1.99 3.49
C MET A 18 1.60 2.57 3.57
N GLY A 19 0.61 1.76 3.96
CA GLY A 19 -0.77 2.21 4.13
C GLY A 19 -0.89 3.34 5.15
N ALA A 20 -0.23 3.22 6.31
CA ALA A 20 -0.22 4.27 7.33
C ALA A 20 0.43 5.57 6.84
N HIS A 21 1.56 5.47 6.14
CA HIS A 21 2.29 6.62 5.63
C HIS A 21 1.52 7.36 4.53
N TYR A 22 1.08 6.65 3.49
CA TYR A 22 0.40 7.25 2.34
C TYR A 22 -1.03 7.71 2.65
N THR A 23 -1.70 7.11 3.63
CA THR A 23 -2.98 7.63 4.11
C THR A 23 -2.82 9.04 4.69
N GLY A 24 -1.75 9.28 5.45
CA GLY A 24 -1.42 10.63 5.92
C GLY A 24 -1.15 11.59 4.77
N ALA A 25 -0.42 11.16 3.74
CA ALA A 25 -0.12 11.97 2.58
C ALA A 25 -1.37 12.36 1.77
N CYS A 26 -2.32 11.43 1.58
CA CYS A 26 -3.53 11.69 0.79
C CYS A 26 -4.64 12.38 1.58
N MET A 27 -4.83 12.02 2.86
CA MET A 27 -5.97 12.45 3.66
C MET A 27 -5.63 13.51 4.71
N GLY A 28 -4.35 13.88 4.88
CA GLY A 28 -3.92 14.86 5.86
C GLY A 28 -4.59 16.23 5.67
N MET A 29 -4.60 16.74 4.44
CA MET A 29 -5.23 18.02 4.12
C MET A 29 -6.77 17.96 4.21
N PRO A 30 -7.47 16.98 3.59
CA PRO A 30 -8.91 16.83 3.76
C PRO A 30 -9.39 16.70 5.21
N TYR A 31 -8.62 15.99 6.05
CA TYR A 31 -8.92 15.87 7.47
C TYR A 31 -8.67 17.20 8.20
N ALA A 32 -7.56 17.89 7.91
CA ALA A 32 -7.20 19.17 8.54
C ALA A 32 -8.19 20.29 8.21
N THR A 33 -8.77 20.30 7.01
CA THR A 33 -9.79 21.27 6.59
C THR A 33 -11.20 20.93 7.11
N GLY A 34 -11.37 19.81 7.81
CA GLY A 34 -12.67 19.33 8.28
C GLY A 34 -13.59 18.83 7.17
N SER A 35 -13.06 18.58 5.96
CA SER A 35 -13.84 18.12 4.81
C SER A 35 -14.21 16.63 4.90
N ILE A 36 -13.51 15.87 5.74
CA ILE A 36 -13.80 14.47 6.03
C ILE A 36 -13.37 14.14 7.46
N ASP A 37 -14.12 13.28 8.14
CA ASP A 37 -13.71 12.77 9.44
C ASP A 37 -12.65 11.66 9.30
N ARG A 38 -11.93 11.39 10.39
CA ARG A 38 -10.84 10.41 10.41
C ARG A 38 -11.28 9.01 9.99
N THR A 39 -12.45 8.56 10.44
CA THR A 39 -12.93 7.20 10.19
C THR A 39 -13.32 7.03 8.73
N SER A 40 -14.02 8.01 8.16
CA SER A 40 -14.39 8.01 6.75
C SER A 40 -13.16 8.09 5.84
N ALA A 41 -12.16 8.90 6.20
CA ALA A 41 -10.89 8.96 5.48
C ALA A 41 -10.16 7.61 5.44
N LEU A 42 -10.10 6.90 6.58
CA LEU A 42 -9.50 5.56 6.65
C LEU A 42 -10.29 4.54 5.81
N ARG A 43 -11.62 4.56 5.87
CA ARG A 43 -12.47 3.65 5.07
C ARG A 43 -12.31 3.91 3.58
N LEU A 44 -12.32 5.18 3.16
CA LEU A 44 -12.13 5.57 1.78
C LEU A 44 -10.76 5.12 1.27
N MET A 45 -9.70 5.39 2.04
CA MET A 45 -8.35 4.95 1.69
C MET A 45 -8.25 3.44 1.59
N ALA A 46 -8.82 2.68 2.54
CA ALA A 46 -8.79 1.22 2.52
C ALA A 46 -9.47 0.63 1.27
N ILE A 47 -10.65 1.14 0.91
CA ILE A 47 -11.37 0.68 -0.28
C ILE A 47 -10.60 1.06 -1.55
N ALA A 48 -10.17 2.32 -1.66
CA ALA A 48 -9.45 2.80 -2.84
C ALA A 48 -8.11 2.07 -3.05
N THR A 49 -7.34 1.85 -1.98
CA THR A 49 -6.08 1.09 -2.05
C THR A 49 -6.31 -0.38 -2.38
N LEU A 50 -7.37 -1.01 -1.86
CA LEU A 50 -7.70 -2.40 -2.24
C LEU A 50 -8.02 -2.50 -3.74
N ILE A 51 -8.85 -1.59 -4.26
CA ILE A 51 -9.19 -1.55 -5.69
C ILE A 51 -7.94 -1.29 -6.54
N GLY A 52 -7.12 -0.29 -6.16
CA GLY A 52 -5.87 0.01 -6.85
C GLY A 52 -4.90 -1.16 -6.86
N ALA A 53 -4.74 -1.83 -5.71
CA ALA A 53 -3.90 -3.01 -5.57
C ALA A 53 -4.41 -4.20 -6.38
N ALA A 54 -5.72 -4.39 -6.50
CA ALA A 54 -6.29 -5.50 -7.26
C ALA A 54 -6.26 -5.27 -8.78
N MET A 55 -6.50 -4.05 -9.24
CA MET A 55 -6.72 -3.76 -10.66
C MET A 55 -5.52 -3.13 -11.38
N PHE A 56 -4.66 -2.38 -10.67
CA PHE A 56 -3.62 -1.55 -11.30
C PHE A 56 -2.18 -1.95 -10.92
N SER A 57 -1.99 -2.99 -10.11
CA SER A 57 -0.67 -3.40 -9.60
C SER A 57 0.20 -4.16 -10.61
N HIS A 58 -0.37 -4.61 -11.73
CA HIS A 58 0.36 -5.44 -12.71
C HIS A 58 1.63 -4.75 -13.26
N GLY A 59 1.55 -3.46 -13.59
CA GLY A 59 2.70 -2.71 -14.09
C GLY A 59 3.85 -2.65 -13.07
N VAL A 60 3.52 -2.47 -11.78
CA VAL A 60 4.50 -2.44 -10.69
C VAL A 60 5.14 -3.81 -10.48
N LEU A 61 4.36 -4.90 -10.53
CA LEU A 61 4.88 -6.26 -10.43
C LEU A 61 5.90 -6.57 -11.53
N VAL A 62 5.62 -6.15 -12.77
CA VAL A 62 6.52 -6.38 -13.91
C VAL A 62 7.82 -5.58 -13.80
N HIS A 63 7.75 -4.31 -13.39
CA HIS A 63 8.92 -3.42 -13.41
C HIS A 63 9.75 -3.49 -12.13
N VAL A 64 9.10 -3.66 -10.98
CA VAL A 64 9.77 -3.72 -9.66
C VAL A 64 10.02 -5.18 -9.27
N GLY A 65 9.00 -6.04 -9.33
CA GLY A 65 9.08 -7.42 -8.84
C GLY A 65 10.07 -8.29 -9.63
N HIS A 66 9.99 -8.28 -10.96
CA HIS A 66 10.89 -9.08 -11.79
C HIS A 66 12.31 -8.50 -11.90
N GLY A 67 12.48 -7.20 -11.67
CA GLY A 67 13.78 -6.53 -11.70
C GLY A 67 14.64 -6.80 -10.46
N ILE A 68 14.02 -7.00 -9.29
CA ILE A 68 14.71 -7.23 -8.02
C ILE A 68 15.54 -8.53 -8.03
N LEU A 69 15.03 -9.61 -8.64
CA LEU A 69 15.74 -10.90 -8.67
C LEU A 69 16.92 -10.91 -9.64
N LYS A 70 16.95 -10.01 -10.62
CA LYS A 70 18.04 -9.90 -11.60
C LYS A 70 19.19 -9.00 -11.14
N GLY A 71 19.06 -8.30 -10.01
CA GLY A 71 20.10 -7.41 -9.50
C GLY A 71 20.37 -6.20 -10.40
N GLY A 72 19.33 -5.66 -11.06
CA GLY A 72 19.47 -4.50 -11.94
C GLY A 72 19.67 -3.21 -11.17
N LEU A 73 20.92 -2.76 -11.06
CA LEU A 73 21.29 -1.35 -11.02
C LEU A 73 21.44 -0.84 -12.46
#